data_AF-A0A6L8V8C5-F1
#
_entry.id   AF-A0A6L8V8C5-F1
#
_cell.length_a   1.000
_cell.length_b   1.000
_cell.length_c   1.000
_cell.angle_alpha   90.00
_cell.angle_beta   90.00
_cell.angle_gamma   90.00
#
_symmetry.space_group_name_H-M   'P 1'
#
loop_
_entity.id
_entity.type
_entity.pdbx_description
1 polymer ?
#
loop_
_entity_poly.entity_id
_entity_poly.type
_entity_poly.pdbx_seq_one_letter_code
_entity_poly.pdbx_strand_id
1 'polypeptide(L)'
;MALDRNNTLSDLKDEIYYFDKHWKRIFKGNRAIYVATRNNASLQISIVNPKGKRIPIVIQKYRKGSRIVVIGLAVHAPPHKTINL
;
A
#
# COMPACT_ATOMS: atom_id res chain seq x y z
N MET A 1 6.87 22.80 -7.81
CA MET A 1 6.02 21.64 -8.18
C MET A 1 6.44 20.46 -7.34
N ALA A 2 5.54 19.85 -6.56
CA ALA A 2 5.88 18.68 -5.74
C ALA A 2 5.95 17.43 -6.64
N LEU A 3 7.03 16.64 -6.55
CA LEU A 3 7.13 15.38 -7.27
C LEU A 3 6.06 14.39 -6.77
N ASP A 4 5.22 13.90 -7.67
CA ASP A 4 4.34 12.75 -7.43
C ASP A 4 5.21 11.53 -7.12
N ARG A 5 5.21 11.07 -5.86
CA ARG A 5 5.99 9.90 -5.41
C ARG A 5 5.06 8.73 -5.15
N ASN A 6 5.32 7.61 -5.82
CA ASN A 6 4.77 6.32 -5.41
C ASN A 6 5.50 5.85 -4.14
N ASN A 7 4.79 5.18 -3.23
CA ASN A 7 5.41 4.62 -2.03
C ASN A 7 5.44 3.08 -2.11
N THR A 8 6.51 2.48 -1.61
CA THR A 8 6.66 1.02 -1.54
C THR A 8 6.90 0.60 -0.09
N LEU A 9 6.29 -0.50 0.32
CA LEU A 9 6.58 -1.23 1.55
C LEU A 9 6.97 -2.65 1.15
N SER A 10 8.21 -3.05 1.43
CA SER A 10 8.83 -4.28 0.95
C SER A 10 9.50 -5.12 2.05
N ASP A 11 9.38 -4.69 3.31
CA ASP A 11 9.97 -5.37 4.47
C ASP A 11 9.02 -6.46 5.05
N LEU A 12 8.02 -6.85 4.26
CA LEU A 12 7.11 -7.94 4.59
C LEU A 12 7.66 -9.21 3.95
N LYS A 13 7.55 -10.33 4.66
CA LYS A 13 8.24 -11.59 4.35
C LYS A 13 8.19 -11.98 2.87
N ASP A 14 6.98 -12.02 2.30
CA ASP A 14 6.75 -12.48 0.93
C ASP A 14 5.92 -11.47 0.10
N GLU A 15 5.57 -10.32 0.66
CA GLU A 15 4.65 -9.36 0.05
C GLU A 15 5.30 -7.98 -0.16
N ILE A 16 5.02 -7.37 -1.30
CA ILE A 16 5.41 -5.99 -1.59
C ILE A 16 4.17 -5.18 -1.91
N TYR A 17 4.02 -4.08 -1.18
CA TYR A 17 2.88 -3.17 -1.22
C TYR A 17 3.29 -1.94 -1.99
N TYR A 18 2.61 -1.68 -3.11
CA TYR A 18 2.83 -0.54 -3.99
C TYR A 18 1.65 0.41 -3.89
N PHE A 19 1.89 1.55 -3.24
CA PHE A 19 0.93 2.63 -3.15
C PHE A 19 1.10 3.53 -4.37
N ASP A 20 0.01 3.79 -5.08
CA ASP A 20 0.01 4.78 -6.15
C ASP A 20 0.26 6.20 -5.61
N LYS A 21 0.32 7.18 -6.51
CA LYS A 21 0.55 8.58 -6.17
C LYS A 21 -0.57 9.25 -5.37
N HIS A 22 -1.68 8.55 -5.09
CA HIS A 22 -2.83 9.07 -4.35
C HIS A 22 -2.75 8.77 -2.86
N TRP A 23 -1.54 8.51 -2.37
CA TRP A 23 -1.27 8.26 -0.97
C TRP A 23 -0.31 9.29 -0.42
N LYS A 24 -0.70 9.88 0.70
CA LYS A 24 0.19 10.67 1.54
C LYS A 24 0.70 9.80 2.69
N ARG A 25 2.01 9.69 2.83
CA ARG A 25 2.64 8.98 3.96
C ARG A 25 2.93 9.94 5.11
N ILE A 26 2.64 9.50 6.33
CA ILE A 26 2.85 10.23 7.58
C ILE A 26 3.50 9.27 8.58
N PHE A 27 4.57 9.68 9.25
CA PHE A 27 5.18 8.91 10.34
C PHE A 27 4.70 9.44 11.69
N LYS A 28 4.30 8.56 12.61
CA LYS A 28 3.87 8.93 13.96
C LYS A 28 4.39 7.92 14.97
N GLY A 29 5.53 8.19 15.60
CA GLY A 29 6.23 7.23 16.46
C GLY A 29 6.73 6.04 15.63
N ASN A 30 6.46 4.82 16.08
CA ASN A 30 6.90 3.58 15.42
C ASN A 30 5.98 3.09 14.29
N ARG A 31 5.06 3.92 13.81
CA ARG A 31 4.10 3.55 12.75
C ARG A 31 4.15 4.48 11.55
N ALA A 32 3.97 3.91 10.37
CA ALA A 32 3.72 4.63 9.13
C ALA A 32 2.23 4.61 8.82
N ILE A 33 1.65 5.75 8.49
CA ILE A 33 0.24 5.92 8.15
C ILE A 33 0.18 6.43 6.71
N TYR A 34 -0.48 5.68 5.85
CA TYR A 34 -0.74 6.03 4.46
C TYR A 34 -2.18 6.49 4.35
N VAL A 35 -2.40 7.73 3.91
CA VAL A 35 -3.72 8.34 3.80
C VAL A 35 -4.08 8.55 2.34
N ALA A 36 -5.20 7.99 1.91
CA ALA A 36 -5.73 8.19 0.56
C ALA A 36 -6.13 9.64 0.34
N THR A 37 -5.51 10.33 -0.62
CA THR A 37 -5.75 11.74 -0.92
C THR A 37 -6.94 11.96 -1.86
N ARG A 38 -7.37 10.90 -2.58
CA ARG A 38 -8.56 10.89 -3.45
C ARG A 38 -9.28 9.54 -3.47
N ASN A 39 -10.46 9.52 -4.06
CA ASN A 39 -11.20 8.28 -4.32
C ASN A 39 -10.45 7.41 -5.33
N ASN A 40 -10.64 6.09 -5.22
CA ASN A 40 -9.98 5.07 -6.04
C ASN A 40 -8.45 5.07 -5.90
N ALA A 41 -7.91 5.58 -4.77
CA ALA A 41 -6.52 5.37 -4.41
C ALA A 41 -6.24 3.88 -4.36
N SER A 42 -5.14 3.46 -5.00
CA SER A 42 -4.85 2.05 -5.20
C SER A 42 -3.62 1.58 -4.47
N LEU A 43 -3.73 0.36 -3.95
CA LEU A 43 -2.65 -0.40 -3.37
C LEU A 43 -2.55 -1.71 -4.15
N GLN A 44 -1.44 -1.92 -4.84
CA GLN A 44 -1.13 -3.19 -5.48
C GLN A 44 -0.31 -4.04 -4.51
N ILE A 45 -0.72 -5.27 -4.29
CA ILE A 45 0.00 -6.24 -3.46
C ILE A 45 0.57 -7.30 -4.40
N SER A 46 1.89 -7.45 -4.37
CA SER A 46 2.61 -8.46 -5.15
C SER A 46 3.28 -9.44 -4.22
N ILE A 47 3.23 -10.74 -4.53
CA ILE A 47 4.04 -11.74 -3.83
C ILE A 47 5.34 -11.96 -4.58
N VAL A 48 6.42 -12.12 -3.83
CA VAL A 48 7.72 -12.54 -4.37
C VAL A 48 7.79 -14.06 -4.25
N ASN A 49 7.89 -14.75 -5.39
CA ASN A 49 8.05 -16.20 -5.36
C ASN A 49 9.49 -16.59 -4.93
N PRO A 50 9.75 -17.87 -4.58
CA PRO A 50 11.09 -18.34 -4.19
C PRO A 50 12.18 -18.12 -5.25
N LYS A 51 11.80 -17.88 -6.52
CA LYS A 51 12.69 -17.57 -7.64
C LYS A 51 12.91 -16.05 -7.83
N GLY A 52 12.44 -15.22 -6.90
CA GLY A 52 12.55 -13.75 -6.95
C GLY A 52 11.60 -13.05 -7.94
N LYS A 53 10.73 -13.79 -8.63
CA LYS A 53 9.76 -13.22 -9.57
C LYS A 53 8.59 -12.64 -8.79
N ARG A 54 8.28 -11.38 -9.08
CA ARG A 54 7.13 -10.65 -8.53
C ARG A 54 5.88 -11.03 -9.30
N ILE A 55 4.86 -11.51 -8.60
CA ILE A 55 3.55 -11.85 -9.14
C ILE A 55 2.56 -10.89 -8.49
N PRO A 56 1.96 -9.94 -9.24
CA PRO A 56 0.91 -9.10 -8.68
C PRO A 56 -0.30 -9.99 -8.41
N ILE A 57 -0.81 -9.98 -7.19
CA ILE A 57 -1.92 -10.88 -6.79
C ILE A 57 -3.23 -10.12 -6.76
N VAL A 58 -3.22 -8.93 -6.15
CA VAL A 58 -4.43 -8.14 -6.00
C VAL A 58 -4.16 -6.64 -6.13
N ILE A 59 -5.18 -5.92 -6.59
CA ILE A 59 -5.31 -4.48 -6.45
C ILE A 59 -6.44 -4.18 -5.48
N GLN A 60 -6.14 -3.44 -4.43
CA GLN A 60 -7.12 -2.89 -3.51
C GLN A 60 -7.40 -1.43 -3.86
N LYS A 61 -8.68 -1.03 -3.82
CA LYS A 61 -9.16 0.34 -4.10
C LYS A 61 -9.81 0.94 -2.86
N TYR A 62 -9.44 2.18 -2.57
CA TYR A 62 -9.82 2.88 -1.34
C TYR A 62 -10.54 4.21 -1.63
N ARG A 63 -11.41 4.61 -0.70
CA ARG A 63 -12.06 5.93 -0.71
C ARG A 63 -11.11 7.00 -0.18
N LYS A 64 -11.33 8.27 -0.57
CA LYS A 64 -10.59 9.42 -0.02
C LYS A 64 -10.67 9.40 1.51
N GLY A 65 -9.54 9.67 2.18
CA GLY A 65 -9.42 9.70 3.64
C GLY A 65 -9.17 8.33 4.29
N SER A 66 -9.24 7.22 3.55
CA SER A 66 -8.86 5.89 4.04
C SER A 66 -7.43 5.89 4.57
N ARG A 67 -7.19 5.21 5.69
CA ARG A 67 -5.88 5.17 6.35
C ARG A 67 -5.39 3.74 6.49
N ILE A 68 -4.31 3.41 5.79
CA ILE A 68 -3.58 2.17 6.00
C ILE A 68 -2.49 2.44 7.04
N VAL A 69 -2.45 1.64 8.10
CA VAL A 69 -1.50 1.81 9.21
C VAL A 69 -0.55 0.63 9.23
N VAL A 70 0.75 0.91 9.20
CA VAL A 70 1.82 -0.08 9.22
C VAL A 70 2.58 0.05 10.54
N ILE A 71 2.63 -1.03 11.32
CA ILE A 71 3.30 -1.09 12.63
C ILE A 71 4.16 -2.36 12.66
N GLY A 72 5.48 -2.20 12.59
CA GLY A 72 6.39 -3.34 12.39
C GLY A 72 6.01 -4.09 11.11
N LEU A 73 5.70 -5.39 11.24
CA LEU A 73 5.27 -6.25 10.14
C LEU A 73 3.75 -6.30 9.93
N ALA A 74 2.97 -5.63 10.79
CA ALA A 74 1.51 -5.63 10.68
C ALA A 74 1.02 -4.50 9.76
N VAL A 75 0.10 -4.83 8.86
CA VAL A 75 -0.60 -3.87 8.00
C VAL A 75 -2.09 -3.89 8.32
N HIS A 76 -2.60 -2.76 8.81
CA HIS A 76 -4.03 -2.57 9.08
C HIS A 76 -4.65 -1.77 7.93
N ALA A 77 -5.55 -2.42 7.20
CA ALA A 77 -6.29 -1.81 6.10
C ALA A 77 -7.75 -1.54 6.48
N PRO A 78 -8.31 -0.36 6.16
CA PRO A 78 -9.72 -0.08 6.31
C PRO A 78 -10.54 -0.80 5.22
N PRO A 79 -11.89 -0.76 5.27
CA PRO A 79 -12.73 -1.35 4.23
C PRO A 79 -12.34 -0.87 2.82
N HIS A 80 -12.24 -1.81 1.89
CA HIS A 80 -11.76 -1.59 0.53
C HIS A 80 -12.41 -2.56 -0.44
N LYS A 81 -12.27 -2.27 -1.73
CA LYS A 81 -12.64 -3.20 -2.81
C LYS A 81 -11.39 -3.91 -3.31
N THR A 82 -11.43 -5.22 -3.40
CA THR A 82 -10.32 -6.05 -3.92
C THR A 82 -10.63 -6.49 -5.34
N ILE A 83 -9.62 -6.47 -6.20
CA ILE A 83 -9.64 -6.95 -7.57
C ILE A 83 -8.48 -7.95 -7.71
N ASN A 84 -8.78 -9.18 -8.10
CA ASN A 84 -7.76 -10.19 -8.41
C ASN A 84 -7.22 -9.93 -9.82
N LEU A 85 -5.90 -10.04 -9.99
CA LEU A 85 -5.22 -9.86 -11.27
C LEU A 85 -4.96 -11.19 -11.97
#